data_AF-A0A9N8PZC7-F1
#
_entry.id   AF-A0A9N8PZC7-F1
#
_cell.length_a   1.000
_cell.length_b   1.000
_cell.length_c   1.000
_cell.angle_alpha   90.00
_cell.angle_beta   90.00
_cell.angle_gamma   90.00
#
_symmetry.space_group_name_H-M   'P 1'
#
loop_
_entity.id
_entity.type
_entity.pdbx_description
1 polymer ?
#
loop_
_entity_poly.entity_id
_entity_poly.type
_entity_poly.pdbx_seq_one_letter_code
_entity_poly.pdbx_strand_id
1 'polypeptide(L)'
;MPAKCVVYENLAPSELKKLRNKQRKAKRKAEQESALQAQVQVKREQHHKARQQQEQGDPEAPQLDELIPDKLARAEDPLEQAIKFLQPLRTLAADRIDTHLMAFEIYYRKEKPLLMLQSIKRAFRLDSSHHHLHDCLLRFKCWLDDNLAGLNAAVAAVINKEIEPMGGCSINQRTSGRGAALALATSLRYADVSIAGCSDVLDALRAGDFGPCEAELEAYVAACRARFPYARAFQPAPPPEPAAPAAPADPALSAEPADN
;
A
#
# COMPACT_ATOMS: atom_id res chain seq x y z
N MET A 1 -8.88 -44.27 80.64
CA MET A 1 -7.44 -44.51 80.88
C MET A 1 -6.73 -44.72 79.55
N PRO A 2 -5.50 -44.26 79.35
CA PRO A 2 -5.02 -42.88 79.37
C PRO A 2 -4.60 -42.43 77.95
N ALA A 3 -5.09 -41.27 77.51
CA ALA A 3 -4.49 -40.54 76.40
C ALA A 3 -3.10 -40.07 76.86
N LYS A 4 -2.05 -40.73 76.34
CA LYS A 4 -0.68 -40.31 76.58
C LYS A 4 -0.48 -38.94 75.92
N CYS A 5 -0.27 -37.94 76.77
CA CYS A 5 0.35 -36.68 76.42
C CYS A 5 1.59 -36.95 75.56
N VAL A 6 1.54 -36.59 74.28
CA VAL A 6 2.76 -36.38 73.49
C VAL A 6 3.07 -34.89 73.55
N VAL A 7 3.77 -34.57 74.63
CA VAL A 7 4.81 -33.55 74.77
C VAL A 7 4.92 -32.60 73.57
N TYR A 8 4.25 -31.44 73.67
CA TYR A 8 4.65 -30.25 72.93
C TYR A 8 5.50 -29.42 73.87
N GLU A 9 6.78 -29.73 74.02
CA GLU A 9 7.82 -28.78 74.46
C GLU A 9 9.21 -29.27 74.04
N ASN A 10 9.99 -28.34 73.47
CA ASN A 10 11.43 -28.39 73.11
C ASN A 10 11.78 -28.49 71.61
N LEU A 11 11.43 -27.45 70.85
CA LEU A 11 12.33 -26.95 69.80
C LEU A 11 12.56 -25.44 70.01
N ALA A 12 13.81 -25.02 69.95
CA ALA A 12 14.23 -23.64 70.11
C ALA A 12 13.43 -22.70 69.16
N PRO A 13 13.11 -21.46 69.55
CA PRO A 13 12.31 -20.52 68.76
C PRO A 13 12.89 -20.24 67.35
N SER A 14 14.17 -20.55 67.12
CA SER A 14 14.84 -20.48 65.83
C SER A 14 14.44 -21.59 64.84
N GLU A 15 14.06 -22.79 65.30
CA GLU A 15 13.70 -23.93 64.45
C GLU A 15 12.22 -23.88 63.99
N LEU A 16 11.31 -23.39 64.85
CA LEU A 16 9.91 -23.13 64.49
C LEU A 16 9.77 -22.06 63.39
N LYS A 17 10.62 -21.02 63.43
CA LYS A 17 10.66 -19.97 62.39
C LYS A 17 11.20 -20.51 61.07
N LYS A 18 12.20 -21.41 61.11
CA LYS A 18 12.74 -22.09 59.93
C LYS A 18 11.72 -23.03 59.28
N LEU A 19 10.97 -23.81 60.08
CA LEU A 19 9.91 -24.68 59.59
C LEU A 19 8.77 -23.90 58.93
N ARG A 20 8.32 -22.79 59.54
CA ARG A 20 7.26 -21.94 58.97
C ARG A 20 7.71 -21.22 57.69
N ASN A 21 8.97 -20.79 57.62
CA ASN A 21 9.55 -20.19 56.41
C ASN A 21 9.74 -21.23 55.28
N LYS A 22 10.11 -22.48 55.63
CA LYS A 22 10.22 -23.60 54.69
C LYS A 22 8.85 -23.99 54.12
N GLN A 23 7.82 -24.06 54.96
CA GLN A 23 6.44 -24.34 54.54
C GLN A 23 5.85 -23.20 53.68
N ARG A 24 6.11 -21.93 54.01
CA ARG A 24 5.69 -20.78 53.19
C ARG A 24 6.36 -20.76 51.81
N LYS A 25 7.64 -21.11 51.73
CA LYS A 25 8.36 -21.19 50.44
C LYS A 25 7.84 -22.35 49.57
N ALA A 26 7.54 -23.50 50.19
CA ALA A 26 6.95 -24.64 49.49
C ALA A 26 5.54 -24.31 48.97
N LYS A 27 4.69 -23.68 49.79
CA LYS A 27 3.32 -23.30 49.41
C LYS A 27 3.30 -22.27 48.28
N ARG A 28 4.14 -21.23 48.36
CA ARG A 28 4.24 -20.20 47.30
C ARG A 28 4.75 -20.77 45.96
N LYS A 29 5.65 -21.76 46.01
CA LYS A 29 6.13 -22.45 44.80
C LYS A 29 5.03 -23.31 44.17
N ALA A 30 4.27 -24.04 44.98
CA ALA A 30 3.15 -24.86 44.51
C ALA A 30 2.01 -24.02 43.91
N GLU A 31 1.67 -22.88 44.52
CA GLU A 31 0.65 -21.96 44.01
C GLU A 31 1.08 -21.29 42.70
N GLN A 32 2.36 -20.91 42.55
CA GLN A 32 2.87 -20.35 41.31
C GLN A 32 2.90 -21.38 40.17
N GLU A 33 3.28 -22.61 40.44
CA GLU A 33 3.30 -23.68 39.45
C GLU A 33 1.88 -24.05 38.99
N SER A 34 0.91 -24.12 39.91
CA SER A 34 -0.49 -24.32 39.57
C SER A 34 -1.08 -23.16 38.77
N ALA A 35 -0.72 -21.90 39.09
CA ALA A 35 -1.19 -20.74 38.35
C ALA A 35 -0.61 -20.67 36.93
N LEU A 36 0.65 -21.06 36.74
CA LEU A 36 1.27 -21.15 35.41
C LEU A 36 0.65 -22.27 34.57
N GLN A 37 0.36 -23.43 35.17
CA GLN A 37 -0.32 -24.53 34.48
C GLN A 37 -1.74 -24.15 34.06
N ALA A 38 -2.50 -23.47 34.92
CA ALA A 38 -3.82 -22.96 34.58
C ALA A 38 -3.78 -21.93 33.42
N GLN A 39 -2.78 -21.03 33.41
CA GLN A 39 -2.61 -20.08 32.30
C GLN A 39 -2.23 -20.77 30.98
N VAL A 40 -1.37 -21.79 31.01
CA VAL A 40 -1.02 -22.58 29.82
C VAL A 40 -2.22 -23.36 29.31
N GLN A 41 -3.05 -23.90 30.20
CA GLN A 41 -4.25 -24.64 29.83
C GLN A 41 -5.31 -23.73 29.21
N VAL A 42 -5.56 -22.54 29.79
CA VAL A 42 -6.47 -21.54 29.22
C VAL A 42 -5.97 -21.07 27.85
N LYS A 43 -4.66 -20.84 27.66
CA LYS A 43 -4.09 -20.50 26.35
C LYS A 43 -4.26 -21.63 25.32
N ARG A 44 -4.10 -22.90 25.73
CA ARG A 44 -4.32 -24.06 24.86
C ARG A 44 -5.79 -24.21 24.48
N GLU A 45 -6.71 -24.01 25.41
CA GLU A 45 -8.15 -24.08 25.16
C GLU A 45 -8.63 -22.92 24.28
N GLN A 46 -8.09 -21.71 24.44
CA GLN A 46 -8.35 -20.58 23.54
C GLN A 46 -7.86 -20.87 22.11
N HIS A 47 -6.64 -21.42 21.96
CA HIS A 47 -6.12 -21.80 20.65
C HIS A 47 -6.89 -22.96 20.01
N HIS A 48 -7.40 -23.89 20.82
CA HIS A 48 -8.23 -25.00 20.34
C HIS A 48 -9.63 -24.54 19.92
N LYS A 49 -10.25 -23.61 20.66
CA LYS A 49 -11.53 -22.99 20.28
C LYS A 49 -11.41 -22.14 19.01
N ALA A 50 -10.34 -21.34 18.90
CA ALA A 50 -10.07 -20.54 17.69
C ALA A 50 -9.90 -21.43 16.45
N ARG A 51 -9.19 -22.57 16.59
CA ARG A 51 -9.02 -23.54 15.50
C ARG A 51 -10.31 -24.27 15.13
N GLN A 52 -11.13 -24.65 16.12
CA GLN A 52 -12.43 -25.30 15.86
C GLN A 52 -13.46 -24.36 15.21
N GLN A 53 -13.44 -23.06 15.51
CA GLN A 53 -14.26 -22.08 14.80
C GLN A 53 -13.84 -21.90 13.33
N GLN A 54 -12.58 -22.20 13.00
CA GLN A 54 -12.06 -22.13 11.64
C GLN A 54 -12.40 -23.40 10.81
N GLU A 55 -12.76 -24.52 11.45
CA GLU A 55 -13.08 -25.81 10.80
C GLU A 55 -14.60 -26.09 10.69
N GLN A 56 -15.47 -25.28 11.29
CA GLN A 56 -16.94 -25.38 11.13
C GLN A 56 -17.56 -24.35 10.17
N GLY A 57 -16.73 -23.52 9.53
CA GLY A 57 -17.14 -22.69 8.40
C GLY A 57 -17.10 -23.51 7.11
N ASP A 58 -18.24 -23.61 6.45
CA ASP A 58 -18.40 -24.06 5.06
C ASP A 58 -17.21 -23.63 4.17
N PRO A 59 -16.45 -24.56 3.56
CA PRO A 59 -15.24 -24.24 2.79
C PRO A 59 -15.50 -23.47 1.48
N GLU A 60 -16.75 -23.15 1.16
CA GLU A 60 -17.16 -22.44 -0.05
C GLU A 60 -17.70 -21.02 0.18
N ALA A 61 -17.82 -20.58 1.43
CA ALA A 61 -18.10 -19.17 1.73
C ALA A 61 -16.75 -18.41 1.76
N PRO A 62 -16.52 -17.41 0.89
CA PRO A 62 -15.35 -16.55 1.02
C PRO A 62 -15.35 -15.99 2.44
N GLN A 63 -14.24 -16.19 3.15
CA GLN A 63 -14.00 -15.50 4.40
C GLN A 63 -14.00 -14.01 4.05
N LEU A 64 -15.16 -13.38 4.21
CA LEU A 64 -15.35 -11.93 4.08
C LEU A 64 -14.56 -11.35 5.23
N ASP A 65 -13.25 -11.21 5.03
CA ASP A 65 -12.43 -10.30 5.80
C ASP A 65 -13.22 -8.99 5.83
N GLU A 66 -13.71 -8.63 7.02
CA GLU A 66 -14.54 -7.45 7.20
C GLU A 66 -13.84 -6.31 6.48
N LEU A 67 -14.49 -5.76 5.45
CA LEU A 67 -13.96 -4.74 4.55
C LEU A 67 -13.80 -3.41 5.30
N ILE A 68 -12.89 -3.40 6.26
CA ILE A 68 -12.58 -2.28 7.12
C ILE A 68 -11.69 -1.35 6.29
N PRO A 69 -12.15 -0.13 5.96
CA PRO A 69 -11.42 0.79 5.08
C PRO A 69 -9.98 1.03 5.55
N ASP A 70 -9.76 1.15 6.87
CA ASP A 70 -8.44 1.40 7.44
C ASP A 70 -7.46 0.24 7.23
N LYS A 71 -7.96 -1.01 7.29
CA LYS A 71 -7.12 -2.20 7.06
C LYS A 71 -6.78 -2.36 5.58
N LEU A 72 -7.71 -2.04 4.69
CA LEU A 72 -7.49 -2.08 3.24
C LEU A 72 -6.54 -0.98 2.77
N ALA A 73 -6.66 0.23 3.33
CA ALA A 73 -5.77 1.34 3.04
C ALA A 73 -4.33 1.10 3.53
N ARG A 74 -4.16 0.27 4.57
CA ARG A 74 -2.86 -0.08 5.18
C ARG A 74 -2.52 -1.56 5.01
N ALA A 75 -2.77 -2.11 3.83
CA ALA A 75 -2.35 -3.47 3.51
C ALA A 75 -0.83 -3.62 3.64
N GLU A 76 -0.37 -4.70 4.27
CA GLU A 76 1.06 -4.96 4.49
C GLU A 76 1.82 -5.11 3.16
N ASP A 77 1.23 -5.84 2.20
CA ASP A 77 1.81 -6.11 0.89
C ASP A 77 0.92 -5.60 -0.27
N PRO A 78 0.91 -4.29 -0.55
CA PRO A 78 0.00 -3.70 -1.55
C PRO A 78 0.23 -4.24 -2.97
N LEU A 79 1.48 -4.55 -3.33
CA LEU A 79 1.80 -5.09 -4.66
C LEU A 79 1.28 -6.52 -4.84
N GLU A 80 1.22 -7.33 -3.78
CA GLU A 80 0.68 -8.69 -3.87
C GLU A 80 -0.84 -8.69 -3.97
N GLN A 81 -1.50 -7.81 -3.22
CA GLN A 81 -2.93 -7.59 -3.36
C GLN A 81 -3.27 -7.11 -4.78
N ALA A 82 -2.49 -6.18 -5.35
CA ALA A 82 -2.67 -5.72 -6.72
C ALA A 82 -2.58 -6.86 -7.75
N ILE A 83 -1.68 -7.84 -7.54
CA ILE A 83 -1.57 -9.02 -8.42
C ILE A 83 -2.84 -9.88 -8.38
N LYS A 84 -3.48 -10.03 -7.21
CA LYS A 84 -4.74 -10.78 -7.10
C LYS A 84 -5.84 -10.16 -7.94
N PHE A 85 -5.92 -8.83 -8.01
CA PHE A 85 -6.84 -8.12 -8.90
C PHE A 85 -6.43 -8.18 -10.37
N LEU A 86 -5.11 -8.19 -10.65
CA LEU A 86 -4.59 -8.28 -12.01
C LEU A 86 -4.86 -9.65 -12.65
N GLN A 87 -4.85 -10.74 -11.88
CA GLN A 87 -5.01 -12.10 -12.41
C GLN A 87 -6.33 -12.30 -13.17
N PRO A 88 -7.51 -11.95 -12.64
CA PRO A 88 -8.76 -11.97 -13.38
C PRO A 88 -8.73 -11.12 -14.65
N LEU A 89 -8.14 -9.92 -14.59
CA LEU A 89 -8.04 -9.02 -15.74
C LEU A 89 -7.20 -9.64 -16.86
N ARG A 90 -6.10 -10.33 -16.53
CA ARG A 90 -5.26 -11.02 -17.52
C ARG A 90 -5.96 -12.21 -18.19
N THR A 91 -6.93 -12.81 -17.52
CA THR A 91 -7.68 -13.97 -18.04
C THR A 91 -8.90 -13.53 -18.85
N LEU A 92 -9.62 -12.53 -18.37
CA LEU A 92 -10.92 -12.12 -18.91
C LEU A 92 -10.84 -10.88 -19.81
N ALA A 93 -9.86 -10.00 -19.60
CA ALA A 93 -9.72 -8.71 -20.28
C ALA A 93 -8.31 -8.56 -20.88
N ALA A 94 -7.80 -9.62 -21.50
CA ALA A 94 -6.47 -9.66 -22.15
C ALA A 94 -6.40 -8.82 -23.44
N ASP A 95 -7.55 -8.42 -23.97
CA ASP A 95 -7.74 -7.57 -25.15
C ASP A 95 -7.61 -6.06 -24.84
N ARG A 96 -7.69 -5.67 -23.56
CA ARG A 96 -7.52 -4.27 -23.14
C ARG A 96 -6.05 -3.94 -22.93
N ILE A 97 -5.59 -2.82 -23.52
CA ILE A 97 -4.21 -2.35 -23.34
C ILE A 97 -3.91 -2.00 -21.88
N ASP A 98 -4.85 -1.36 -21.20
CA ASP A 98 -4.72 -0.91 -19.80
C ASP A 98 -4.36 -2.05 -18.85
N THR A 99 -4.91 -3.25 -19.06
CA THR A 99 -4.60 -4.45 -18.29
C THR A 99 -3.09 -4.75 -18.32
N HIS A 100 -2.45 -4.61 -19.48
CA HIS A 100 -1.03 -4.88 -19.64
C HIS A 100 -0.17 -3.70 -19.17
N LEU A 101 -0.64 -2.46 -19.31
CA LEU A 101 0.04 -1.29 -18.76
C LEU A 101 0.05 -1.33 -17.22
N MET A 102 -1.07 -1.67 -16.58
CA MET A 102 -1.14 -1.89 -15.14
C MET A 102 -0.26 -3.06 -14.69
N ALA A 103 -0.22 -4.15 -15.47
CA ALA A 103 0.69 -5.26 -15.21
C ALA A 103 2.15 -4.81 -15.20
N PHE A 104 2.54 -3.98 -16.18
CA PHE A 104 3.88 -3.41 -16.23
C PHE A 104 4.18 -2.60 -14.96
N GLU A 105 3.29 -1.69 -14.53
CA GLU A 105 3.50 -0.87 -13.32
C GLU A 105 3.75 -1.70 -12.04
N ILE A 106 2.99 -2.79 -11.89
CA ILE A 106 3.13 -3.71 -10.75
C ILE A 106 4.46 -4.46 -10.85
N TYR A 107 4.80 -5.01 -12.03
CA TYR A 107 6.02 -5.79 -12.21
C TYR A 107 7.28 -4.94 -12.21
N TYR A 108 7.19 -3.67 -12.61
CA TYR A 108 8.25 -2.68 -12.52
C TYR A 108 8.65 -2.47 -11.05
N ARG A 109 7.67 -2.23 -10.16
CA ARG A 109 7.89 -2.08 -8.71
C ARG A 109 8.35 -3.38 -8.02
N LYS A 110 7.99 -4.55 -8.55
CA LYS A 110 8.47 -5.86 -8.07
C LYS A 110 9.80 -6.32 -8.70
N GLU A 111 10.39 -5.52 -9.59
CA GLU A 111 11.66 -5.81 -10.29
C GLU A 111 11.67 -7.17 -11.01
N LYS A 112 10.59 -7.49 -11.74
CA LYS A 112 10.48 -8.75 -12.52
C LYS A 112 10.65 -8.50 -14.03
N PRO A 113 11.89 -8.51 -14.59
CA PRO A 113 12.17 -8.01 -15.93
C PRO A 113 11.45 -8.77 -17.06
N LEU A 114 11.35 -10.09 -16.95
CA LEU A 114 10.65 -10.90 -17.96
C LEU A 114 9.15 -10.64 -17.98
N LEU A 115 8.55 -10.35 -16.82
CA LEU A 115 7.13 -10.02 -16.71
C LEU A 115 6.86 -8.59 -17.18
N MET A 116 7.79 -7.66 -16.96
CA MET A 116 7.76 -6.33 -17.57
C MET A 116 7.76 -6.44 -19.10
N LEU A 117 8.75 -7.18 -19.67
CA LEU A 117 8.85 -7.41 -21.11
C LEU A 117 7.59 -8.11 -21.67
N GLN A 118 7.07 -9.12 -20.98
CA GLN A 118 5.85 -9.80 -21.38
C GLN A 118 4.66 -8.85 -21.47
N SER A 119 4.52 -7.95 -20.51
CA SER A 119 3.43 -6.97 -20.44
C SER A 119 3.56 -5.96 -21.58
N ILE A 120 4.76 -5.45 -21.81
CA ILE A 120 5.07 -4.55 -22.93
C ILE A 120 4.77 -5.21 -24.27
N LYS A 121 5.21 -6.46 -24.51
CA LYS A 121 4.93 -7.20 -25.75
C LYS A 121 3.44 -7.45 -25.98
N ARG A 122 2.64 -7.58 -24.92
CA ARG A 122 1.19 -7.74 -25.03
C ARG A 122 0.53 -6.41 -25.38
N ALA A 123 0.89 -5.33 -24.68
CA ALA A 123 0.42 -3.98 -24.98
C ALA A 123 0.79 -3.54 -26.41
N PHE A 124 2.04 -3.78 -26.84
CA PHE A 124 2.52 -3.43 -28.18
C PHE A 124 1.77 -4.14 -29.31
N ARG A 125 1.30 -5.37 -29.07
CA ARG A 125 0.47 -6.10 -30.05
C ARG A 125 -0.95 -5.57 -30.15
N LEU A 126 -1.44 -4.88 -29.12
CA LEU A 126 -2.78 -4.29 -29.12
C LEU A 126 -2.75 -2.90 -29.76
N ASP A 127 -1.88 -2.03 -29.26
CA ASP A 127 -1.70 -0.68 -29.78
C ASP A 127 -0.25 -0.22 -29.59
N SER A 128 0.49 -0.15 -30.69
CA SER A 128 1.89 0.29 -30.71
C SER A 128 2.06 1.81 -30.66
N SER A 129 0.98 2.59 -30.85
CA SER A 129 0.98 4.06 -30.86
C SER A 129 0.55 4.67 -29.53
N HIS A 130 0.17 3.82 -28.56
CA HIS A 130 -0.30 4.27 -27.26
C HIS A 130 0.78 5.02 -26.47
N HIS A 131 0.48 6.26 -26.07
CA HIS A 131 1.40 7.12 -25.32
C HIS A 131 1.95 6.49 -24.02
N HIS A 132 1.12 5.87 -23.18
CA HIS A 132 1.61 5.20 -21.96
C HIS A 132 2.51 3.98 -22.26
N LEU A 133 2.35 3.32 -23.42
CA LEU A 133 3.24 2.22 -23.80
C LEU A 133 4.64 2.75 -24.13
N HIS A 134 4.72 3.89 -24.82
CA HIS A 134 5.99 4.55 -25.08
C HIS A 134 6.72 4.93 -23.78
N ASP A 135 5.99 5.45 -22.79
CA ASP A 135 6.54 5.73 -21.47
C ASP A 135 7.03 4.45 -20.75
N CYS A 136 6.24 3.38 -20.75
CA CYS A 136 6.64 2.09 -20.18
C CYS A 136 7.92 1.54 -20.85
N LEU A 137 8.02 1.64 -22.18
CA LEU A 137 9.20 1.22 -22.94
C LEU A 137 10.44 2.03 -22.57
N LEU A 138 10.32 3.35 -22.42
CA LEU A 138 11.41 4.23 -22.00
C LEU A 138 11.88 3.90 -20.58
N ARG A 139 10.95 3.80 -19.63
CA ARG A 139 11.27 3.42 -18.25
C ARG A 139 11.92 2.05 -18.17
N PHE A 140 11.43 1.08 -18.94
CA PHE A 140 12.04 -0.25 -18.98
C PHE A 140 13.46 -0.23 -19.56
N LYS A 141 13.72 0.58 -20.59
CA LYS A 141 15.08 0.76 -21.13
C LYS A 141 16.02 1.40 -20.13
N CYS A 142 15.60 2.50 -19.49
CA CYS A 142 16.41 3.14 -18.44
C CYS A 142 16.70 2.18 -17.28
N TRP A 143 15.68 1.45 -16.84
CA TRP A 143 15.86 0.42 -15.80
C TRP A 143 16.84 -0.67 -16.24
N LEU A 144 16.79 -1.10 -17.51
CA LEU A 144 17.74 -2.07 -18.03
C LEU A 144 19.17 -1.53 -18.05
N ASP A 145 19.39 -0.29 -18.49
CA ASP A 145 20.72 0.32 -18.51
C ASP A 145 21.38 0.28 -17.11
N ASP A 146 20.58 0.50 -16.05
CA ASP A 146 21.05 0.45 -14.66
C ASP A 146 21.22 -0.98 -14.11
N ASN A 147 20.37 -1.93 -14.53
CA ASN A 147 20.29 -3.26 -13.93
C ASN A 147 20.91 -4.39 -14.78
N LEU A 148 21.35 -4.11 -16.01
CA LEU A 148 21.83 -5.13 -16.96
C LEU A 148 22.98 -5.95 -16.39
N ALA A 149 23.89 -5.32 -15.66
CA ALA A 149 25.07 -5.96 -15.08
C ALA A 149 24.73 -7.00 -13.99
N GLY A 150 23.58 -6.88 -13.34
CA GLY A 150 23.12 -7.81 -12.31
C GLY A 150 22.26 -8.96 -12.83
N LEU A 151 21.88 -8.93 -14.11
CA LEU A 151 20.99 -9.94 -14.70
C LEU A 151 21.77 -11.17 -15.17
N ASN A 152 21.10 -12.32 -15.11
CA ASN A 152 21.63 -13.54 -15.71
C ASN A 152 21.81 -13.35 -17.23
N ALA A 153 22.96 -13.77 -17.77
CA ALA A 153 23.31 -13.60 -19.18
C ALA A 153 22.23 -14.14 -20.14
N ALA A 154 21.58 -15.26 -19.82
CA ALA A 154 20.51 -15.81 -20.65
C ALA A 154 19.27 -14.90 -20.67
N VAL A 155 18.92 -14.30 -19.53
CA VAL A 155 17.79 -13.37 -19.41
C VAL A 155 18.08 -12.08 -20.17
N ALA A 156 19.29 -11.53 -20.01
CA ALA A 156 19.73 -10.33 -20.72
C ALA A 156 19.71 -10.53 -22.25
N ALA A 157 20.18 -11.67 -22.74
CA ALA A 157 20.16 -12.00 -24.17
C ALA A 157 18.74 -12.04 -24.75
N VAL A 158 17.79 -12.66 -24.03
CA VAL A 158 16.38 -12.69 -24.45
C VAL A 158 15.79 -11.29 -24.47
N ILE A 159 16.06 -10.48 -23.44
CA ILE A 159 15.52 -9.12 -23.35
C ILE A 159 16.03 -8.25 -24.51
N ASN A 160 17.34 -8.25 -24.76
CA ASN A 160 17.92 -7.43 -25.83
C ASN A 160 17.36 -7.81 -27.21
N LYS A 161 17.26 -9.10 -27.50
CA LYS A 161 16.68 -9.60 -28.76
C LYS A 161 15.23 -9.17 -28.97
N GLU A 162 14.45 -9.09 -27.89
CA GLU A 162 13.02 -8.80 -27.95
C GLU A 162 12.72 -7.29 -27.95
N ILE A 163 13.59 -6.46 -27.39
CA ILE A 163 13.42 -5.01 -27.37
C ILE A 163 13.71 -4.36 -28.72
N GLU A 164 14.67 -4.88 -29.48
CA GLU A 164 15.05 -4.39 -30.82
C GLU A 164 13.84 -4.11 -31.74
N PRO A 165 12.92 -5.08 -31.99
CA PRO A 165 11.78 -4.85 -32.88
C PRO A 165 10.76 -3.83 -32.35
N MET A 166 10.67 -3.62 -31.03
CA MET A 166 9.76 -2.65 -30.43
C MET A 166 10.39 -1.25 -30.31
N GLY A 167 11.72 -1.16 -30.38
CA GLY A 167 12.48 0.06 -30.19
C GLY A 167 12.48 1.05 -31.36
N GLY A 168 12.04 0.60 -32.55
CA GLY A 168 12.27 1.30 -33.82
C GLY A 168 11.36 2.49 -34.13
N CYS A 169 10.17 2.61 -33.53
CA CYS A 169 9.16 3.51 -34.08
C CYS A 169 9.26 4.99 -33.68
N SER A 170 9.70 5.37 -32.47
CA SER A 170 9.80 6.80 -32.07
C SER A 170 10.76 7.08 -30.89
N ILE A 171 11.50 6.08 -30.41
CA ILE A 171 12.17 6.14 -29.10
C ILE A 171 13.51 6.91 -29.14
N ASN A 172 13.91 7.40 -30.31
CA ASN A 172 15.19 8.09 -30.51
C ASN A 172 15.14 9.60 -30.33
N GLN A 173 13.98 10.18 -30.03
CA GLN A 173 13.92 11.58 -29.60
C GLN A 173 14.08 11.63 -28.09
N ARG A 174 15.32 11.50 -27.60
CA ARG A 174 15.69 12.21 -26.37
C ARG A 174 15.34 13.66 -26.66
N THR A 175 14.26 14.18 -26.09
CA THR A 175 13.94 15.60 -26.21
C THR A 175 15.13 16.36 -25.67
N SER A 176 15.90 16.95 -26.58
CA SER A 176 17.10 17.72 -26.28
C SER A 176 16.76 18.83 -25.29
N GLY A 177 16.97 18.56 -24.01
CA GLY A 177 16.83 19.53 -22.92
C GLY A 177 15.40 19.76 -22.42
N ARG A 178 15.32 20.02 -21.11
CA ARG A 178 14.10 20.39 -20.37
C ARG A 178 13.25 21.46 -21.06
N GLY A 179 13.90 22.48 -21.64
CA GLY A 179 13.21 23.57 -22.35
C GLY A 179 12.47 23.11 -23.61
N ALA A 180 13.03 22.15 -24.36
CA ALA A 180 12.34 21.58 -25.52
C ALA A 180 11.15 20.73 -25.10
N ALA A 181 11.29 19.92 -24.05
CA ALA A 181 10.19 19.13 -23.50
C ALA A 181 9.03 20.03 -23.01
N LEU A 182 9.35 21.12 -22.31
CA LEU A 182 8.36 22.09 -21.84
C LEU A 182 7.64 22.79 -23.01
N ALA A 183 8.37 23.22 -24.04
CA ALA A 183 7.79 23.84 -25.22
C ALA A 183 6.89 22.87 -26.02
N LEU A 184 7.26 21.59 -26.07
CA LEU A 184 6.46 20.54 -26.72
C LEU A 184 5.18 20.25 -25.94
N ALA A 185 5.27 20.06 -24.62
CA ALA A 185 4.13 19.74 -23.76
C ALA A 185 3.12 20.89 -23.65
N THR A 186 3.61 22.15 -23.59
CA THR A 186 2.75 23.34 -23.47
C THR A 186 2.19 23.84 -24.81
N SER A 187 2.55 23.21 -25.94
CA SER A 187 2.08 23.60 -27.26
C SER A 187 0.63 23.15 -27.49
N LEU A 188 -0.29 24.12 -27.57
CA LEU A 188 -1.71 23.90 -27.89
C LEU A 188 -2.01 23.90 -29.40
N ARG A 189 -1.00 23.66 -30.25
CA ARG A 189 -1.11 23.78 -31.72
C ARG A 189 -1.71 22.55 -32.40
N TYR A 190 -1.88 21.45 -31.67
CA TYR A 190 -2.32 20.19 -32.24
C TYR A 190 -3.85 20.12 -32.34
N ALA A 191 -4.35 19.31 -33.29
CA ALA A 191 -5.79 19.22 -33.57
C ALA A 191 -6.54 18.36 -32.54
N ASP A 192 -5.83 17.47 -31.86
CA ASP A 192 -6.28 16.51 -30.86
C ASP A 192 -6.19 17.04 -29.42
N VAL A 193 -5.94 18.34 -29.25
CA VAL A 193 -5.91 18.99 -27.93
C VAL A 193 -7.29 18.88 -27.27
N SER A 194 -7.37 18.09 -26.21
CA SER A 194 -8.57 17.86 -25.42
C SER A 194 -8.46 18.49 -24.03
N ILE A 195 -9.60 18.70 -23.36
CA ILE A 195 -9.62 19.21 -21.98
C ILE A 195 -8.83 18.27 -21.05
N ALA A 196 -9.03 16.95 -21.20
CA ALA A 196 -8.33 15.94 -20.42
C ALA A 196 -6.81 16.03 -20.63
N GLY A 197 -6.34 16.08 -21.88
CA GLY A 197 -4.91 16.21 -22.16
C GLY A 197 -4.29 17.50 -21.60
N CYS A 198 -5.01 18.62 -21.67
CA CYS A 198 -4.56 19.87 -21.03
C CYS A 198 -4.55 19.80 -19.50
N SER A 199 -5.49 19.08 -18.90
CA SER A 199 -5.49 18.82 -17.45
C SER A 199 -4.29 17.94 -17.05
N ASP A 200 -4.00 16.89 -17.81
CA ASP A 200 -2.84 16.01 -17.54
C ASP A 200 -1.52 16.79 -17.64
N VAL A 201 -1.37 17.67 -18.65
CA VAL A 201 -0.19 18.54 -18.76
C VAL A 201 -0.10 19.51 -17.57
N LEU A 202 -1.22 20.09 -17.13
CA LEU A 202 -1.24 20.98 -15.98
C LEU A 202 -0.86 20.25 -14.68
N ASP A 203 -1.33 19.02 -14.49
CA ASP A 203 -1.00 18.21 -13.34
C ASP A 203 0.48 17.78 -13.36
N ALA A 204 1.04 17.47 -14.53
CA ALA A 204 2.48 17.20 -14.68
C ALA A 204 3.36 18.44 -14.38
N LEU A 205 2.91 19.64 -14.78
CA LEU A 205 3.59 20.90 -14.43
C LEU A 205 3.55 21.15 -12.92
N ARG A 206 2.42 20.86 -12.26
CA ARG A 206 2.27 20.99 -10.79
C ARG A 206 3.02 19.93 -10.00
N ALA A 207 3.13 18.71 -10.53
CA ALA A 207 3.90 17.62 -9.95
C ALA A 207 5.41 17.91 -9.98
N GLY A 208 5.85 18.83 -10.85
CA GLY A 208 7.24 19.22 -10.98
C GLY A 208 8.05 18.32 -11.92
N ASP A 209 7.38 17.56 -12.80
CA ASP A 209 8.03 16.65 -13.77
C ASP A 209 8.97 17.42 -14.74
N PHE A 210 8.68 18.69 -14.98
CA PHE A 210 9.50 19.61 -15.80
C PHE A 210 10.45 20.49 -14.96
N GLY A 211 10.51 20.31 -13.64
CA GLY A 211 11.24 21.16 -12.69
C GLY A 211 10.54 22.50 -12.40
N PRO A 212 11.24 23.51 -11.87
CA PRO A 212 10.65 24.81 -11.56
C PRO A 212 10.19 25.51 -12.84
N CYS A 213 8.87 25.65 -13.01
CA CYS A 213 8.21 26.17 -14.22
C CYS A 213 6.97 27.03 -13.90
N GLU A 214 7.00 27.79 -12.79
CA GLU A 214 5.86 28.60 -12.33
C GLU A 214 5.38 29.61 -13.38
N ALA A 215 6.32 30.27 -14.08
CA ALA A 215 6.00 31.26 -15.11
C ALA A 215 5.32 30.61 -16.33
N GLU A 216 5.82 29.46 -16.78
CA GLU A 216 5.24 28.72 -17.90
C GLU A 216 3.90 28.08 -17.54
N LEU A 217 3.71 27.68 -16.28
CA LEU A 217 2.44 27.18 -15.76
C LEU A 217 1.36 28.27 -15.84
N GLU A 218 1.64 29.49 -15.37
CA GLU A 218 0.69 30.60 -15.46
C GLU A 218 0.33 30.93 -16.92
N ALA A 219 1.33 30.99 -17.80
CA ALA A 219 1.14 31.21 -19.22
C ALA A 219 0.29 30.09 -19.87
N TYR A 220 0.55 28.84 -19.52
CA TYR A 220 -0.20 27.69 -20.02
C TYR A 220 -1.65 27.69 -19.54
N VAL A 221 -1.90 28.01 -18.27
CA VAL A 221 -3.26 28.16 -17.72
C VAL A 221 -4.02 29.28 -18.44
N ALA A 222 -3.38 30.42 -18.68
CA ALA A 222 -3.99 31.51 -19.44
C ALA A 222 -4.34 31.08 -20.88
N ALA A 223 -3.45 30.34 -21.55
CA ALA A 223 -3.69 29.81 -22.89
C ALA A 223 -4.82 28.75 -22.89
N CYS A 224 -4.88 27.88 -21.89
CA CYS A 224 -5.95 26.88 -21.74
C CYS A 224 -7.30 27.53 -21.46
N ARG A 225 -7.36 28.60 -20.67
CA ARG A 225 -8.60 29.39 -20.45
C ARG A 225 -9.12 30.01 -21.74
N ALA A 226 -8.23 30.55 -22.57
CA ALA A 226 -8.60 31.13 -23.86
C ALA A 226 -9.18 30.07 -24.81
N ARG A 227 -8.68 28.83 -24.76
CA ARG A 227 -9.17 27.72 -25.58
C ARG A 227 -10.43 27.05 -25.02
N PHE A 228 -10.55 26.94 -23.70
CA PHE A 228 -11.62 26.25 -22.99
C PHE A 228 -12.24 27.14 -21.89
N PRO A 229 -13.07 28.15 -22.25
CA PRO A 229 -13.60 29.14 -21.29
C PRO A 229 -14.44 28.53 -20.15
N TYR A 230 -15.10 27.40 -20.41
CA TYR A 230 -16.03 26.75 -19.48
C TYR A 230 -15.38 25.69 -18.58
N ALA A 231 -14.12 25.35 -18.80
CA ALA A 231 -13.46 24.28 -18.05
C ALA A 231 -13.04 24.77 -16.65
N ARG A 232 -13.70 24.25 -15.61
CA ARG A 232 -13.40 24.57 -14.20
C ARG A 232 -11.95 24.26 -13.81
N ALA A 233 -11.33 23.26 -14.42
CA ALA A 233 -9.94 22.86 -14.16
C ALA A 233 -8.93 24.00 -14.39
N PHE A 234 -9.24 24.95 -15.27
CA PHE A 234 -8.36 26.07 -15.60
C PHE A 234 -8.76 27.37 -14.91
N GLN A 235 -9.95 27.47 -14.29
CA GLN A 235 -10.40 28.72 -13.67
C GLN A 235 -9.56 29.08 -12.43
N PRO A 236 -9.40 30.38 -12.11
CA PRO A 236 -8.76 30.77 -10.86
C PRO A 236 -9.57 30.21 -9.69
N ALA A 237 -8.88 29.83 -8.60
CA ALA A 237 -9.56 29.37 -7.40
C ALA A 237 -10.61 30.43 -6.98
N PRO A 238 -11.84 30.00 -6.61
CA PRO A 238 -12.79 30.94 -6.06
C PRO A 238 -12.17 31.65 -4.86
N PRO A 239 -12.38 32.97 -4.70
CA PRO A 239 -11.90 33.68 -3.52
C PRO A 239 -12.37 32.94 -2.26
N PRO A 240 -11.54 32.88 -1.20
CA PRO A 240 -11.90 32.16 0.02
C PRO A 240 -13.24 32.71 0.51
N GLU A 241 -14.26 31.86 0.52
CA GLU A 241 -15.55 32.22 1.11
C GLU A 241 -15.29 32.67 2.56
N PRO A 242 -15.89 33.80 3.00
CA PRO A 242 -15.74 34.24 4.38
C PRO A 242 -16.20 33.10 5.29
N ALA A 243 -15.31 32.69 6.21
CA ALA A 243 -15.53 31.62 7.16
C ALA A 243 -16.97 31.67 7.69
N ALA A 244 -17.74 30.64 7.42
CA ALA A 244 -19.07 30.48 8.00
C ALA A 244 -18.95 30.69 9.52
N PRO A 245 -19.83 31.51 10.15
CA PRO A 245 -19.75 31.74 11.58
C PRO A 245 -19.87 30.41 12.29
N ALA A 246 -18.89 30.13 13.17
CA ALA A 246 -18.85 28.95 14.01
C ALA A 246 -20.22 28.77 14.68
N ALA A 247 -20.84 27.62 14.43
CA ALA A 247 -22.06 27.23 15.13
C ALA A 247 -21.81 27.31 16.64
N PRO A 248 -22.75 27.87 17.43
CA PRO A 248 -22.60 27.94 18.88
C PRO A 248 -22.54 26.52 19.45
N ALA A 249 -21.51 26.25 20.25
CA ALA A 249 -21.41 25.02 21.02
C ALA A 249 -22.55 24.97 22.04
N ASP A 250 -23.41 23.96 21.93
CA ASP A 250 -24.40 23.62 22.96
C ASP A 250 -23.70 23.23 24.27
N PRO A 251 -24.00 23.86 25.42
CA PRO A 251 -23.50 23.43 26.71
C PRO A 251 -24.61 22.64 27.42
N ALA A 252 -24.64 21.33 27.22
CA ALA A 252 -25.43 20.45 28.09
C ALA A 252 -24.89 19.02 28.04
N LEU A 253 -24.16 18.61 29.09
CA LEU A 253 -24.62 17.58 30.05
C LEU A 253 -23.44 17.10 30.92
N SER A 254 -23.12 17.86 31.97
CA SER A 254 -22.37 17.33 33.13
C SER A 254 -23.24 17.50 34.36
N ALA A 255 -24.06 16.50 34.64
CA ALA A 255 -24.70 16.32 35.93
C ALA A 255 -23.97 15.16 36.64
N GLU A 256 -23.07 15.51 37.55
CA GLU A 256 -22.60 14.58 38.57
C GLU A 256 -23.65 14.50 39.70
N PRO A 257 -23.95 13.31 40.26
CA PRO A 257 -24.69 13.22 41.51
C PRO A 257 -23.73 13.37 42.70
N ALA A 258 -24.15 14.18 43.67
CA ALA A 258 -23.50 14.33 44.97
C ALA A 258 -23.85 13.16 45.92
N ASP A 259 -23.03 13.06 46.97
CA ASP A 259 -23.16 12.32 48.25
C ASP A 259 -22.72 10.85 48.31
N ASN A 260 -21.54 10.62 48.93
CA ASN A 260 -21.43 10.25 50.36
C ASN A 260 -19.97 10.33 50.85
#